data_AF-A0A943BG22-F1
#
_entry.id   AF-A0A943BG22-F1
#
_cell.length_a   1.000
_cell.length_b   1.000
_cell.length_c   1.000
_cell.angle_alpha   90.00
_cell.angle_beta   90.00
_cell.angle_gamma   90.00
#
_symmetry.space_group_name_H-M   'P 1'
#
loop_
_entity.id
_entity.type
_entity.pdbx_description
1 polymer ?
#
loop_
_entity_poly.entity_id
_entity_poly.type
_entity_poly.pdbx_seq_one_letter_code
_entity_poly.pdbx_strand_id
1 'polypeptide(L)'
;MTIEQIEASIYGEIMISSEPVMPYIIGLQLEASEDGADTIFFDLRFVVIRKDTDTKIIFDLEAQKSYYPGYNIVTRGILYCSRILSAQVNTEFILPDYDGLKKVYSIWLCFNAPQYIGNAISRYRITKEDVLGNTNTPSEAYDKLEIVQICLQEDSYEHEDKLIGLLNTIFSTKKSFAEIENSMERVYNIPMKNNLGEEVRQMCSLSEGIEQKGIEKGIQQMVVNALKSISIEQVAEILLLPVDEVRKIAENTK
;
A
#
# COMPACT_ATOMS: atom_id res chain seq x y z
N MET A 1 -2.17 -14.07 -17.69
CA MET A 1 -0.72 -13.93 -17.45
C MET A 1 -0.33 -14.90 -16.34
N THR A 2 0.70 -15.70 -16.55
CA THR A 2 1.26 -16.59 -15.51
C THR A 2 2.27 -15.82 -14.67
N ILE A 3 2.63 -16.34 -13.49
CA ILE A 3 3.65 -15.73 -12.60
C ILE A 3 4.99 -15.57 -13.33
N GLU A 4 5.38 -16.57 -14.13
CA GLU A 4 6.65 -16.56 -14.87
C GLU A 4 6.73 -15.41 -15.90
N GLN A 5 5.60 -15.02 -16.50
CA GLN A 5 5.54 -13.90 -17.45
C GLN A 5 5.69 -12.54 -16.75
N ILE A 6 5.28 -12.44 -15.49
CA ILE A 6 5.46 -11.25 -14.65
C ILE A 6 6.94 -11.12 -14.28
N GLU A 7 7.55 -12.21 -13.80
CA GLU A 7 8.95 -12.23 -13.38
C GLU A 7 9.90 -11.84 -14.52
N ALA A 8 9.70 -12.39 -15.72
CA ALA A 8 10.53 -12.05 -16.90
C ALA A 8 10.42 -10.58 -17.34
N SER A 9 9.33 -9.89 -16.97
CA SER A 9 9.12 -8.47 -17.29
C SER A 9 9.77 -7.52 -16.27
N ILE A 10 10.08 -8.03 -15.07
CA ILE A 10 10.73 -7.27 -13.98
C ILE A 10 12.26 -7.32 -14.11
N TYR A 11 12.82 -8.43 -14.62
CA TYR A 11 14.26 -8.60 -14.75
C TYR A 11 14.81 -8.09 -16.10
N GLY A 12 15.27 -6.86 -16.10
CA GLY A 12 16.19 -6.35 -17.12
C GLY A 12 16.95 -5.15 -16.59
N GLU A 13 18.28 -5.16 -16.61
CA GLU A 13 19.08 -3.98 -16.29
C GLU A 13 19.44 -3.26 -17.60
N ILE A 14 19.05 -2.00 -17.74
CA ILE A 14 19.64 -1.09 -18.73
C ILE A 14 20.13 0.14 -17.97
N MET A 15 21.44 0.38 -18.05
CA MET A 15 22.10 1.51 -17.40
C MET A 15 21.95 2.77 -18.24
N ILE A 16 21.28 3.80 -17.71
CA ILE A 16 21.41 5.19 -18.18
C ILE A 16 21.67 6.06 -16.95
N SER A 17 22.90 6.57 -16.84
CA SER A 17 23.44 7.23 -15.64
C SER A 17 23.50 6.29 -14.42
N SER A 18 24.22 6.68 -13.37
CA SER A 18 24.74 5.81 -12.29
C SER A 18 23.69 5.19 -11.35
N GLU A 19 22.41 5.16 -11.73
CA GLU A 19 21.37 4.42 -11.02
C GLU A 19 20.65 3.45 -11.96
N PRO A 20 20.45 2.18 -11.54
CA PRO A 20 19.69 1.21 -12.31
C PRO A 20 18.21 1.62 -12.33
N VAL A 21 17.75 2.19 -13.44
CA VAL A 21 16.32 2.36 -13.72
C VAL A 21 15.80 1.04 -14.28
N MET A 22 14.83 0.41 -13.62
CA MET A 22 14.09 -0.71 -14.22
C MET A 22 13.52 -0.23 -15.57
N PRO A 23 13.96 -0.78 -16.72
CA PRO A 23 13.75 -0.19 -18.05
C PRO A 23 12.30 -0.16 -18.55
N TYR A 24 11.34 -0.53 -17.72
CA TYR A 24 9.93 -0.68 -18.10
C TYR A 24 8.94 -0.12 -17.07
N ILE A 25 9.40 0.50 -15.99
CA ILE A 25 8.53 1.13 -14.99
C ILE A 25 8.66 2.64 -15.08
N ILE A 26 7.57 3.32 -15.48
CA ILE A 26 7.54 4.77 -15.65
C ILE A 26 6.48 5.36 -14.74
N GLY A 27 6.88 6.22 -13.79
CA GLY A 27 5.96 6.94 -12.92
C GLY A 27 5.05 7.89 -13.71
N LEU A 28 3.81 8.03 -13.27
CA LEU A 28 2.82 8.93 -13.85
C LEU A 28 2.47 10.06 -12.87
N GLN A 29 1.85 11.12 -13.37
CA GLN A 29 1.30 12.19 -12.53
C GLN A 29 0.34 11.59 -11.48
N LEU A 30 0.27 12.16 -10.29
CA LEU A 30 -0.58 11.65 -9.19
C LEU A 30 -1.87 12.44 -8.99
N GLU A 31 -2.12 13.41 -9.86
CA GLU A 31 -3.34 14.20 -9.87
C GLU A 31 -4.07 13.95 -11.20
N ALA A 32 -5.39 13.76 -11.13
CA ALA A 32 -6.26 13.78 -12.29
C ALA A 32 -7.40 14.78 -12.04
N SER A 33 -7.43 15.82 -12.87
CA SER A 33 -8.45 16.86 -12.87
C SER A 33 -9.15 16.84 -14.23
N GLU A 34 -10.47 16.95 -14.23
CA GLU A 34 -11.31 16.94 -15.44
C GLU A 34 -12.39 17.99 -15.28
N ASP A 35 -12.69 18.73 -16.35
CA ASP A 35 -13.68 19.81 -16.30
C ASP A 35 -15.05 19.27 -15.88
N GLY A 36 -15.63 19.88 -14.84
CA GLY A 36 -16.93 19.48 -14.28
C GLY A 36 -16.88 18.29 -13.32
N ALA A 37 -15.69 17.82 -12.93
CA ALA A 37 -15.54 16.76 -11.96
C ALA A 37 -14.47 17.09 -10.90
N ASP A 38 -14.58 16.49 -9.72
CA ASP A 38 -13.59 16.68 -8.66
C ASP A 38 -12.23 16.10 -9.05
N THR A 39 -11.18 16.75 -8.55
CA THR A 39 -9.79 16.29 -8.64
C THR A 39 -9.60 15.02 -7.81
N ILE A 40 -8.94 14.03 -8.42
CA ILE A 40 -8.56 12.79 -7.77
C ILE A 40 -7.05 12.77 -7.56
N PHE A 41 -6.65 12.36 -6.36
CA PHE A 41 -5.27 12.12 -5.99
C PHE A 41 -5.03 10.61 -5.87
N PHE A 42 -3.91 10.17 -6.42
CA PHE A 42 -3.43 8.80 -6.39
C PHE A 42 -2.20 8.71 -5.48
N ASP A 43 -2.05 7.60 -4.75
CA ASP A 43 -0.86 7.38 -3.92
C ASP A 43 0.37 7.06 -4.79
N LEU A 44 0.22 6.14 -5.75
CA LEU A 44 1.27 5.80 -6.72
C LEU A 44 0.65 5.35 -8.05
N ARG A 45 1.11 5.94 -9.15
CA ARG A 45 0.78 5.48 -10.50
C ARG A 45 2.03 5.24 -11.33
N PHE A 46 2.05 4.15 -12.06
CA PHE A 46 3.14 3.82 -12.96
C PHE A 46 2.66 2.97 -14.13
N VAL A 47 3.47 2.89 -15.16
CA VAL A 47 3.26 2.03 -16.32
C VAL A 47 4.28 0.91 -16.30
N VAL A 48 3.86 -0.31 -16.64
CA VAL A 48 4.75 -1.41 -17.02
C VAL A 48 4.64 -1.66 -18.53
N ILE A 49 5.76 -1.66 -19.24
CA ILE A 49 5.82 -2.02 -20.67
C ILE A 49 6.41 -3.42 -20.81
N ARG A 50 5.63 -4.37 -21.31
CA ARG A 50 6.08 -5.74 -21.55
C ARG A 50 6.87 -5.86 -22.84
N LYS A 51 8.14 -6.28 -22.78
CA LYS A 51 9.01 -6.45 -23.98
C LYS A 51 8.52 -7.51 -24.97
N ASP A 52 7.88 -8.56 -24.49
CA ASP A 52 7.50 -9.71 -25.30
C ASP A 52 6.28 -9.44 -26.18
N THR A 53 5.47 -8.45 -25.80
CA THR A 53 4.16 -8.17 -26.38
C THR A 53 3.97 -6.70 -26.73
N ASP A 54 4.97 -5.84 -26.46
CA ASP A 54 4.87 -4.37 -26.44
C ASP A 54 3.60 -3.86 -25.73
N THR A 55 3.12 -4.64 -24.75
CA THR A 55 1.88 -4.34 -24.05
C THR A 55 2.17 -3.37 -22.91
N LYS A 56 1.60 -2.18 -23.03
CA LYS A 56 1.58 -1.17 -21.97
C LYS A 56 0.46 -1.46 -20.99
N ILE A 57 0.79 -1.55 -19.71
CA ILE A 57 -0.15 -1.78 -18.60
C ILE A 57 -0.04 -0.61 -17.64
N ILE A 58 -1.17 0.00 -17.29
CA ILE A 58 -1.21 1.12 -16.35
C ILE A 58 -1.57 0.58 -14.97
N PHE A 59 -0.74 0.89 -13.98
CA PHE A 59 -0.92 0.52 -12.59
C PHE A 59 -1.24 1.74 -11.73
N ASP A 60 -2.22 1.54 -10.88
CA ASP A 60 -2.55 2.35 -9.72
C ASP A 60 -2.30 1.50 -8.47
N LEU A 61 -1.63 2.06 -7.47
CA LEU A 61 -1.38 1.42 -6.19
C LEU A 61 -1.81 2.37 -5.08
N GLU A 62 -2.79 1.93 -4.28
CA GLU A 62 -3.41 2.71 -3.21
C GLU A 62 -3.18 2.02 -1.86
N ALA A 63 -2.78 2.82 -0.86
CA ALA A 63 -2.56 2.39 0.51
C ALA A 63 -3.70 2.88 1.40
N GLN A 64 -4.52 1.95 1.89
CA GLN A 64 -5.67 2.25 2.75
C GLN A 64 -5.42 1.81 4.18
N LYS A 65 -5.46 2.79 5.09
CA LYS A 65 -5.30 2.58 6.54
C LYS A 65 -6.42 1.75 7.16
N SER A 66 -7.63 1.82 6.60
CA SER A 66 -8.82 1.16 7.13
C SER A 66 -9.53 0.39 6.03
N TYR A 67 -9.98 -0.82 6.36
CA TYR A 67 -10.87 -1.59 5.49
C TYR A 67 -12.26 -0.93 5.34
N TYR A 68 -12.71 -0.18 6.35
CA TYR A 68 -13.99 0.54 6.35
C TYR A 68 -13.77 2.05 6.43
N PRO A 69 -13.39 2.72 5.33
CA PRO A 69 -13.21 4.18 5.30
C PRO A 69 -14.53 4.96 5.22
N GLY A 70 -15.69 4.28 5.19
CA GLY A 70 -17.02 4.88 4.97
C GLY A 70 -17.61 4.57 3.59
N TYR A 71 -16.92 3.78 2.77
CA TYR A 71 -17.35 3.32 1.45
C TYR A 71 -16.67 1.98 1.13
N ASN A 72 -17.17 1.28 0.11
CA ASN A 72 -16.54 0.06 -0.39
C ASN A 72 -15.29 0.41 -1.19
N ILE A 73 -14.15 -0.17 -0.81
CA ILE A 73 -12.86 0.08 -1.46
C ILE A 73 -12.92 -0.24 -2.96
N VAL A 74 -13.54 -1.37 -3.34
CA VAL A 74 -13.72 -1.74 -4.75
C VAL A 74 -14.51 -0.68 -5.53
N THR A 75 -15.51 -0.02 -4.93
CA THR A 75 -16.28 1.03 -5.62
C THR A 75 -15.42 2.25 -5.93
N ARG A 76 -14.54 2.65 -5.00
CA ARG A 76 -13.55 3.71 -5.25
C ARG A 76 -12.53 3.28 -6.30
N GLY A 77 -12.04 2.04 -6.24
CA GLY A 77 -11.17 1.46 -7.26
C GLY A 77 -11.78 1.47 -8.67
N ILE A 78 -13.08 1.16 -8.80
CA ILE A 78 -13.78 1.24 -10.08
C ILE A 78 -13.77 2.68 -10.61
N LEU A 79 -14.11 3.67 -9.78
CA LEU A 79 -14.08 5.09 -10.17
C LEU A 79 -12.67 5.51 -10.63
N TYR A 80 -11.64 5.12 -9.89
CA TYR A 80 -10.24 5.45 -10.21
C TYR A 80 -9.81 4.82 -11.54
N CYS A 81 -10.07 3.52 -11.73
CA CYS A 81 -9.83 2.85 -13.00
C CYS A 81 -10.59 3.49 -14.16
N SER A 82 -11.86 3.86 -13.98
CA SER A 82 -12.66 4.53 -15.01
C SER A 82 -12.05 5.87 -15.43
N ARG A 83 -11.53 6.65 -14.47
CA ARG A 83 -10.84 7.92 -14.75
C ARG A 83 -9.54 7.71 -15.51
N ILE A 84 -8.78 6.68 -15.15
CA ILE A 84 -7.55 6.31 -15.88
C ILE A 84 -7.91 5.84 -17.30
N LEU A 85 -8.93 5.00 -17.49
CA LEU A 85 -9.39 4.56 -18.81
C LEU A 85 -9.84 5.73 -19.68
N SER A 86 -10.61 6.67 -19.13
CA SER A 86 -11.07 7.87 -19.86
C SER A 86 -9.90 8.75 -20.30
N ALA A 87 -8.92 8.95 -19.41
CA ALA A 87 -7.74 9.78 -19.66
C ALA A 87 -6.79 9.23 -20.75
N GLN A 88 -7.01 8.00 -21.23
CA GLN A 88 -6.23 7.40 -22.32
C GLN A 88 -6.55 7.98 -23.70
N VAL A 89 -7.69 8.68 -23.85
CA VAL A 89 -8.04 9.34 -25.10
C VAL A 89 -7.07 10.48 -25.37
N ASN A 90 -6.52 10.53 -26.58
CA ASN A 90 -5.46 11.44 -27.04
C ASN A 90 -4.10 11.27 -26.34
N THR A 91 -3.91 10.21 -25.55
CA THR A 91 -2.63 9.89 -24.91
C THR A 91 -2.14 8.49 -25.29
N GLU A 92 -2.98 7.47 -25.16
CA GLU A 92 -2.68 6.09 -25.56
C GLU A 92 -3.30 5.72 -26.92
N PHE A 93 -4.44 6.32 -27.25
CA PHE A 93 -5.15 6.10 -28.51
C PHE A 93 -5.93 7.35 -28.93
N ILE A 94 -6.39 7.40 -30.19
CA ILE A 94 -7.15 8.53 -30.76
C ILE A 94 -8.47 7.99 -31.32
N LEU A 95 -9.56 8.72 -31.14
CA LEU A 95 -10.85 8.30 -31.67
C LEU A 95 -10.86 8.29 -33.21
N PRO A 96 -11.53 7.31 -33.84
CA PRO A 96 -12.38 6.27 -33.24
C PRO A 96 -11.66 4.92 -32.97
N ASP A 97 -10.32 4.89 -32.82
CA ASP A 97 -9.55 3.66 -32.60
C ASP A 97 -9.66 3.13 -31.15
N TYR A 98 -10.85 2.64 -30.78
CA TYR A 98 -11.14 2.16 -29.43
C TYR A 98 -10.32 0.93 -29.00
N ASP A 99 -9.86 0.14 -29.96
CA ASP A 99 -9.04 -1.05 -29.69
C ASP A 99 -7.65 -0.68 -29.12
N GLY A 100 -7.24 0.57 -29.30
CA GLY A 100 -6.03 1.13 -28.69
C GLY A 100 -6.07 1.25 -27.15
N LEU A 101 -7.26 1.18 -26.53
CA LEU A 101 -7.44 1.31 -25.07
C LEU A 101 -6.64 0.24 -24.31
N LYS A 102 -5.75 0.67 -23.42
CA LYS A 102 -4.88 -0.18 -22.59
C LYS A 102 -5.58 -0.60 -21.30
N LYS A 103 -5.25 -1.81 -20.83
CA LYS A 103 -5.76 -2.35 -19.57
C LYS A 103 -5.19 -1.57 -18.38
N VAL A 104 -6.07 -1.29 -17.43
CA VAL A 104 -5.74 -0.66 -16.15
C VAL A 104 -5.82 -1.70 -15.02
N TYR A 105 -4.80 -1.71 -14.18
CA TYR A 105 -4.76 -2.43 -12.92
C TYR A 105 -4.77 -1.43 -11.76
N SER A 106 -5.57 -1.69 -10.74
CA SER A 106 -5.56 -0.90 -9.50
C SER A 106 -5.44 -1.84 -8.30
N ILE A 107 -4.35 -1.70 -7.55
CA ILE A 107 -4.02 -2.55 -6.40
C ILE A 107 -4.29 -1.74 -5.13
N TRP A 108 -5.11 -2.27 -4.24
CA TRP A 108 -5.49 -1.63 -2.98
C TRP A 108 -4.94 -2.42 -1.80
N LEU A 109 -3.92 -1.89 -1.13
CA LEU A 109 -3.35 -2.44 0.10
C LEU A 109 -4.17 -1.93 1.29
N CYS A 110 -4.93 -2.81 1.92
CA CYS A 110 -5.74 -2.48 3.11
C CYS A 110 -5.00 -2.96 4.36
N PHE A 111 -4.40 -2.03 5.09
CA PHE A 111 -3.71 -2.31 6.34
C PHE A 111 -4.70 -2.54 7.49
N ASN A 112 -4.30 -3.35 8.47
CA ASN A 112 -5.07 -3.60 9.69
C ASN A 112 -6.50 -4.08 9.43
N ALA A 113 -6.69 -4.94 8.43
CA ALA A 113 -7.99 -5.51 8.14
C ALA A 113 -8.52 -6.32 9.34
N PRO A 114 -9.84 -6.36 9.59
CA PRO A 114 -10.40 -7.17 10.67
C PRO A 114 -9.94 -8.64 10.58
N GLN A 115 -9.74 -9.30 11.73
CA GLN A 115 -9.17 -10.65 11.77
C GLN A 115 -9.92 -11.67 10.89
N TYR A 116 -11.24 -11.55 10.77
CA TYR A 116 -12.08 -12.43 9.94
C TYR A 116 -11.98 -12.16 8.42
N ILE A 117 -11.24 -11.12 8.01
CA ILE A 117 -10.99 -10.71 6.61
C ILE A 117 -9.50 -10.78 6.27
N GLY A 118 -8.64 -10.51 7.26
CA GLY A 118 -7.21 -10.31 7.09
C GLY A 118 -6.52 -11.42 6.30
N ASN A 119 -5.44 -11.04 5.62
CA ASN A 119 -4.64 -11.90 4.74
C ASN A 119 -5.40 -12.45 3.52
N ALA A 120 -6.43 -11.74 3.04
CA ALA A 120 -7.20 -12.09 1.84
C ALA A 120 -6.80 -11.27 0.62
N ILE A 121 -6.89 -11.89 -0.56
CA ILE A 121 -6.73 -11.23 -1.86
C ILE A 121 -8.01 -11.41 -2.67
N SER A 122 -8.68 -10.32 -3.01
CA SER A 122 -9.86 -10.31 -3.87
C SER A 122 -9.54 -9.67 -5.21
N ARG A 123 -9.99 -10.28 -6.30
CA ARG A 123 -9.83 -9.76 -7.66
C ARG A 123 -11.18 -9.44 -8.26
N TYR A 124 -11.33 -8.21 -8.76
CA TYR A 124 -12.51 -7.73 -9.45
C TYR A 124 -12.11 -7.35 -10.87
N ARG A 125 -12.65 -8.04 -11.87
CA ARG A 125 -12.25 -7.84 -13.27
C ARG A 125 -13.46 -7.95 -14.19
N ILE A 126 -13.32 -7.43 -15.40
CA ILE A 126 -14.32 -7.63 -16.44
C ILE A 126 -14.13 -9.01 -17.06
N THR A 127 -15.18 -9.83 -17.02
CA THR A 127 -15.21 -11.14 -17.68
C THR A 127 -16.42 -11.22 -18.61
N LYS A 128 -16.23 -11.83 -19.77
CA LYS A 128 -17.34 -12.17 -20.67
C LYS A 128 -18.00 -13.47 -20.23
N GLU A 129 -19.31 -13.45 -20.09
CA GLU A 129 -20.15 -14.63 -19.92
C GLU A 129 -21.10 -14.74 -21.13
N ASP A 130 -21.14 -15.91 -21.76
CA ASP A 130 -22.06 -16.20 -22.85
C ASP A 130 -23.34 -16.87 -22.32
N VAL A 131 -24.41 -16.09 -22.19
CA VAL A 131 -25.72 -16.57 -21.68
C VAL A 131 -26.47 -17.40 -22.72
N LEU A 132 -26.31 -17.09 -24.02
CA LEU A 132 -26.89 -17.84 -25.13
C LEU A 132 -26.02 -17.70 -26.38
N GLY A 133 -25.76 -18.83 -27.05
CA GLY A 133 -24.82 -18.88 -28.17
C GLY A 133 -23.39 -18.63 -27.70
N ASN A 134 -22.47 -18.40 -28.64
CA ASN A 134 -21.08 -18.06 -28.33
C ASN A 134 -20.56 -17.06 -29.36
N THR A 135 -19.83 -16.05 -28.89
CA THR A 135 -19.10 -15.14 -29.76
C THR A 135 -17.60 -15.24 -29.48
N ASN A 136 -16.80 -15.35 -30.54
CA ASN A 136 -15.34 -15.36 -30.45
C ASN A 136 -14.81 -13.94 -30.28
N THR A 137 -15.00 -13.37 -29.09
CA THR A 137 -14.44 -12.07 -28.71
C THR A 137 -13.14 -12.29 -27.94
N PRO A 138 -11.99 -11.78 -28.42
CA PRO A 138 -10.72 -11.93 -27.72
C PRO A 138 -10.75 -11.23 -26.35
N SER A 139 -10.03 -11.75 -25.36
CA SER A 139 -10.02 -11.21 -23.99
C SER A 139 -9.60 -9.75 -23.94
N GLU A 140 -8.66 -9.36 -24.80
CA GLU A 140 -8.11 -8.02 -24.91
C GLU A 140 -9.19 -6.96 -25.23
N ALA A 141 -10.32 -7.36 -25.80
CA ALA A 141 -11.42 -6.47 -26.14
C ALA A 141 -12.29 -6.10 -24.92
N TYR A 142 -12.38 -6.95 -23.89
CA TYR A 142 -13.24 -6.71 -22.72
C TYR A 142 -12.48 -6.63 -21.39
N ASP A 143 -11.33 -7.30 -21.27
CA ASP A 143 -10.48 -7.29 -20.07
C ASP A 143 -9.65 -6.00 -20.01
N LYS A 144 -10.33 -4.88 -19.72
CA LYS A 144 -9.73 -3.54 -19.67
C LYS A 144 -9.51 -3.01 -18.25
N LEU A 145 -10.08 -3.67 -17.23
CA LEU A 145 -10.07 -3.22 -15.85
C LEU A 145 -9.92 -4.41 -14.91
N GLU A 146 -8.92 -4.35 -14.03
CA GLU A 146 -8.76 -5.29 -12.93
C GLU A 146 -8.37 -4.56 -11.65
N ILE A 147 -9.11 -4.81 -10.57
CA ILE A 147 -8.85 -4.29 -9.23
C ILE A 147 -8.44 -5.46 -8.35
N VAL A 148 -7.31 -5.33 -7.66
CA VAL A 148 -6.81 -6.31 -6.70
C VAL A 148 -6.83 -5.68 -5.32
N GLN A 149 -7.71 -6.16 -4.45
CA GLN A 149 -7.76 -5.73 -3.06
C GLN A 149 -7.00 -6.75 -2.19
N ILE A 150 -5.93 -6.29 -1.54
CA ILE A 150 -5.08 -7.09 -0.65
C ILE A 150 -5.33 -6.61 0.77
N CYS A 151 -5.87 -7.46 1.62
CA CYS A 151 -6.14 -7.16 3.02
C CYS A 151 -5.03 -7.75 3.88
N LEU A 152 -4.31 -6.92 4.63
CA LEU A 152 -3.19 -7.32 5.47
C LEU A 152 -3.61 -7.35 6.95
N GLN A 153 -3.22 -8.42 7.63
CA GLN A 153 -3.39 -8.57 9.07
C GLN A 153 -2.19 -9.34 9.65
N GLU A 154 -1.31 -8.60 10.31
CA GLU A 154 -0.05 -9.08 10.86
C GLU A 154 -0.24 -10.18 11.92
N ASP A 155 -1.35 -10.13 12.68
CA ASP A 155 -1.66 -11.09 13.75
C ASP A 155 -2.48 -12.30 13.28
N SER A 156 -2.78 -12.40 11.98
CA SER A 156 -3.52 -13.54 11.48
C SER A 156 -2.57 -14.73 11.33
N TYR A 157 -2.89 -15.80 12.06
CA TYR A 157 -2.15 -17.07 12.10
C TYR A 157 -2.19 -17.85 10.78
N GLU A 158 -3.11 -17.49 9.90
CA GLU A 158 -3.42 -18.25 8.69
C GLU A 158 -2.94 -17.43 7.49
N HIS A 159 -1.83 -17.88 6.89
CA HIS A 159 -1.65 -18.13 5.46
C HIS A 159 -0.16 -18.11 5.09
N GLU A 160 0.32 -19.23 4.51
CA GLU A 160 1.69 -19.44 4.00
C GLU A 160 1.95 -18.70 2.68
N ASP A 161 1.08 -17.78 2.26
CA ASP A 161 1.24 -17.07 0.99
C ASP A 161 2.46 -16.15 1.04
N LYS A 162 3.38 -16.35 0.09
CA LYS A 162 4.65 -15.64 0.05
C LYS A 162 4.47 -14.13 -0.13
N LEU A 163 3.49 -13.69 -0.92
CA LEU A 163 3.22 -12.27 -1.13
C LEU A 163 2.66 -11.64 0.14
N ILE A 164 1.65 -12.26 0.76
CA ILE A 164 1.08 -11.77 2.02
C ILE A 164 2.14 -11.73 3.12
N GLY A 165 2.94 -12.79 3.25
CA GLY A 165 4.03 -12.84 4.23
C GLY A 165 5.07 -11.74 3.99
N LEU A 166 5.44 -11.48 2.74
CA LEU A 166 6.35 -10.40 2.37
C LEU A 166 5.76 -9.04 2.75
N LEU A 167 4.52 -8.77 2.37
CA LEU A 167 3.84 -7.50 2.64
C LEU A 167 3.64 -7.26 4.15
N ASN A 168 3.18 -8.28 4.89
CA ASN A 168 3.08 -8.21 6.36
C ASN A 168 4.46 -8.02 7.02
N THR A 169 5.54 -8.53 6.41
CA THR A 169 6.88 -8.37 6.96
C THR A 169 7.46 -6.98 6.69
N ILE A 170 7.42 -6.49 5.45
CA ILE A 170 8.01 -5.20 5.11
C ILE A 170 7.25 -4.03 5.74
N PHE A 171 5.93 -4.16 5.90
CA PHE A 171 5.09 -3.15 6.53
C PHE A 171 4.77 -3.44 8.00
N SER A 172 5.49 -4.37 8.62
CA SER A 172 5.31 -4.70 10.03
C SER A 172 5.53 -3.49 10.92
N THR A 173 4.65 -3.31 11.90
CA THR A 173 4.82 -2.30 12.95
C THR A 173 5.44 -2.88 14.23
N LYS A 174 5.67 -4.19 14.26
CA LYS A 174 6.14 -4.93 15.43
C LYS A 174 7.56 -5.46 15.29
N LYS A 175 8.06 -5.57 14.06
CA LYS A 175 9.42 -6.01 13.75
C LYS A 175 10.37 -4.82 13.71
N SER A 176 11.55 -5.02 14.28
CA SER A 176 12.68 -4.10 14.12
C SER A 176 13.21 -4.11 12.67
N PHE A 177 13.92 -3.06 12.29
CA PHE A 177 14.61 -3.01 10.99
C PHE A 177 15.46 -4.25 10.74
N ALA A 178 16.21 -4.74 11.74
CA ALA A 178 17.07 -5.92 11.60
C ALA A 178 16.29 -7.22 11.30
N GLU A 179 15.09 -7.37 11.88
CA GLU A 179 14.22 -8.52 11.63
C GLU A 179 13.58 -8.47 10.24
N ILE A 180 13.16 -7.28 9.81
CA ILE A 180 12.65 -7.04 8.46
C ILE A 180 13.79 -7.30 7.45
N GLU A 181 14.96 -6.69 7.64
CA GLU A 181 16.13 -6.86 6.78
C GLU A 181 16.50 -8.33 6.60
N ASN A 182 16.63 -9.06 7.71
CA ASN A 182 16.94 -10.48 7.67
C ASN A 182 15.87 -11.30 6.92
N SER A 183 14.59 -10.96 7.09
CA SER A 183 13.50 -11.65 6.39
C SER A 183 13.50 -11.34 4.89
N MET A 184 13.66 -10.07 4.52
CA MET A 184 13.72 -9.63 3.12
C MET A 184 14.88 -10.30 2.38
N GLU A 185 16.08 -10.34 2.97
CA GLU A 185 17.25 -10.92 2.32
C GLU A 185 17.23 -12.46 2.30
N ARG A 186 16.85 -13.11 3.41
CA ARG A 186 16.99 -14.58 3.53
C ARG A 186 15.75 -15.37 3.10
N VAL A 187 14.56 -14.82 3.30
CA VAL A 187 13.29 -15.52 3.02
C VAL A 187 12.76 -15.12 1.65
N TYR A 188 12.82 -13.83 1.32
CA TYR A 188 12.25 -13.28 0.08
C TYR A 188 13.29 -12.98 -1.00
N ASN A 189 14.59 -13.14 -0.70
CA ASN A 189 15.69 -12.88 -1.63
C ASN A 189 15.69 -11.45 -2.21
N ILE A 190 15.21 -10.48 -1.43
CA ILE A 190 15.18 -9.06 -1.78
C ILE A 190 16.32 -8.35 -1.03
N PRO A 191 17.36 -7.85 -1.74
CA PRO A 191 18.49 -7.18 -1.12
C PRO A 191 18.07 -5.86 -0.45
N MET A 192 18.53 -5.63 0.79
CA MET A 192 18.22 -4.42 1.57
C MET A 192 19.39 -3.42 1.59
N LYS A 193 20.33 -3.56 0.66
CA LYS A 193 21.58 -2.78 0.64
C LYS A 193 21.48 -1.45 -0.11
N ASN A 194 20.40 -1.22 -0.84
CA ASN A 194 20.18 -0.03 -1.68
C ASN A 194 19.12 0.89 -1.04
N ASN A 195 18.63 1.88 -1.78
CA ASN A 195 17.62 2.86 -1.36
C ASN A 195 16.43 2.22 -0.61
N LEU A 196 15.97 1.03 -1.03
CA LEU A 196 14.92 0.28 -0.35
C LEU A 196 15.21 0.05 1.15
N GLY A 197 16.44 -0.34 1.49
CA GLY A 197 16.80 -0.58 2.89
C GLY A 197 16.87 0.70 3.70
N GLU A 198 17.31 1.81 3.11
CA GLU A 198 17.32 3.12 3.77
C GLU A 198 15.90 3.63 4.00
N GLU A 199 15.00 3.49 3.02
CA GLU A 199 13.58 3.84 3.14
C GLU A 199 12.88 3.02 4.23
N VAL A 200 13.07 1.69 4.23
CA VAL A 200 12.50 0.82 5.26
C VAL A 200 13.06 1.13 6.64
N ARG A 201 14.37 1.43 6.75
CA ARG A 201 14.99 1.84 8.02
C ARG A 201 14.38 3.14 8.52
N GLN A 202 14.19 4.12 7.64
CA GLN A 202 13.56 5.39 7.98
C GLN A 202 12.12 5.20 8.47
N MET A 203 11.35 4.33 7.82
CA MET A 203 9.99 3.97 8.26
C MET A 203 10.00 3.35 9.67
N CYS A 204 10.92 2.41 9.94
CA CYS A 204 11.06 1.79 11.27
C CYS A 204 11.38 2.85 12.34
N SER A 205 12.41 3.68 12.10
CA SER A 205 12.80 4.74 13.04
C SER A 205 11.70 5.76 13.28
N LEU A 206 10.91 6.08 12.24
CA LEU A 206 9.75 6.95 12.38
C LEU A 206 8.66 6.30 13.24
N SER A 207 8.37 5.01 13.03
CA SER A 207 7.40 4.26 13.82
C SER A 207 7.78 4.23 15.31
N GLU A 208 9.04 3.89 15.62
CA GLU A 208 9.58 3.89 16.98
C GLU A 208 9.45 5.27 17.64
N GLY A 209 9.78 6.34 16.91
CA GLY A 209 9.64 7.71 17.42
C GLY A 209 8.20 8.14 17.67
N ILE A 210 7.23 7.64 16.88
CA ILE A 210 5.80 7.88 17.09
C ILE A 210 5.30 7.09 18.30
N GLU A 211 5.67 5.82 18.43
CA GLU A 211 5.30 4.95 19.55
C GLU A 211 5.79 5.53 20.88
N GLN A 212 7.08 5.92 20.95
CA GLN A 212 7.67 6.52 22.14
C GLN A 212 6.94 7.80 22.56
N LYS A 213 6.64 8.70 21.61
CA LYS A 213 5.84 9.92 21.88
C LYS A 213 4.42 9.59 22.32
N GLY A 214 3.83 8.51 21.80
CA GLY A 214 2.53 8.01 22.21
C GLY A 214 2.52 7.56 23.67
N ILE A 215 3.53 6.77 24.07
CA ILE A 215 3.73 6.30 25.45
C ILE A 215 3.93 7.48 26.39
N GLU A 216 4.82 8.43 26.06
CA GLU A 216 5.08 9.62 26.87
C GLU A 216 3.81 10.44 27.11
N LYS A 217 3.02 10.69 26.06
CA LYS A 217 1.72 11.37 26.19
C LYS A 217 0.73 10.58 27.04
N GLY A 218 0.70 9.26 26.90
CA GLY A 218 -0.13 8.38 27.71
C GLY A 218 0.21 8.47 29.20
N ILE A 219 1.50 8.41 29.53
CA ILE A 219 2.01 8.57 30.90
C ILE A 219 1.64 9.95 31.45
N GLN A 220 1.89 11.01 30.69
CA GLN A 220 1.52 12.38 31.09
C GLN A 220 0.03 12.49 31.38
N GLN A 221 -0.83 11.96 30.50
CA GLN A 221 -2.28 12.01 30.68
C GLN A 221 -2.74 11.20 31.90
N MET A 222 -2.11 10.05 32.17
CA MET A 222 -2.38 9.25 33.37
C MET A 222 -1.97 10.00 34.64
N VAL A 223 -0.76 10.58 34.69
CA VAL A 223 -0.27 11.38 35.82
C VAL A 223 -1.20 12.57 36.09
N VAL A 224 -1.52 13.35 35.06
CA VAL A 224 -2.40 14.52 35.17
C VAL A 224 -3.78 14.15 35.69
N ASN A 225 -4.34 13.03 35.24
CA ASN A 225 -5.63 12.56 35.71
C ASN A 225 -5.58 12.02 37.15
N ALA A 226 -4.51 11.31 37.52
CA ALA A 226 -4.34 10.77 38.87
C ALA A 226 -4.16 11.88 39.92
N LEU A 227 -3.40 12.92 39.59
CA LEU A 227 -3.17 14.09 40.46
C LEU A 227 -4.43 14.90 40.78
N LYS A 228 -5.56 14.65 40.10
CA LYS A 228 -6.87 15.23 40.47
C LYS A 228 -7.44 14.62 41.75
N SER A 229 -6.99 13.44 42.14
CA SER A 229 -7.59 12.64 43.21
C SER A 229 -6.61 12.28 44.33
N ILE A 230 -5.32 12.16 44.01
CA ILE A 230 -4.29 11.67 44.95
C ILE A 230 -3.01 12.53 44.90
N SER A 231 -2.18 12.40 45.93
CA SER A 231 -0.92 13.16 46.06
C SER A 231 0.15 12.73 45.05
N ILE A 232 1.15 13.58 44.82
CA ILE A 232 2.29 13.32 43.94
C ILE A 232 3.01 12.03 44.36
N GLU A 233 3.21 11.83 45.66
CA GLU A 233 3.89 10.68 46.24
C GLU A 233 3.12 9.38 45.95
N GLN A 234 1.80 9.41 46.04
CA GLN A 234 0.94 8.26 45.73
C GLN A 234 0.90 7.96 44.23
N VAL A 235 0.90 8.98 43.36
CA VAL A 235 0.97 8.78 41.90
C VAL A 235 2.31 8.14 41.51
N ALA A 236 3.42 8.63 42.09
CA ALA A 236 4.75 8.08 41.86
C ALA A 236 4.83 6.60 42.28
N GLU A 237 4.26 6.25 43.44
CA GLU A 237 4.19 4.86 43.92
C GLU A 237 3.36 3.97 42.99
N ILE A 238 2.15 4.40 42.61
CA ILE A 238 1.22 3.60 41.79
C ILE A 238 1.75 3.39 40.36
N LEU A 239 2.31 4.44 39.75
CA LEU A 239 2.81 4.39 38.38
C LEU A 239 4.27 3.93 38.29
N LEU A 240 4.91 3.65 39.42
CA LEU A 240 6.33 3.28 39.53
C LEU A 240 7.26 4.30 38.85
N LEU A 241 6.93 5.59 38.98
CA LEU A 241 7.69 6.70 38.41
C LEU A 241 8.49 7.43 39.50
N PRO A 242 9.65 8.02 39.17
CA PRO A 242 10.34 8.92 40.07
C PRO A 242 9.45 10.11 40.48
N VAL A 243 9.44 10.45 41.77
CA VAL A 243 8.66 11.59 42.31
C VAL A 243 8.97 12.89 41.56
N ASP A 244 10.23 13.11 41.19
CA ASP A 244 10.65 14.30 40.45
C ASP A 244 10.10 14.34 39.02
N GLU A 245 9.87 13.18 38.40
CA GLU A 245 9.27 13.08 37.07
C GLU A 245 7.78 13.41 37.12
N VAL A 246 7.05 12.88 38.11
CA VAL A 246 5.65 13.24 38.39
C VAL A 246 5.52 14.73 38.68
N ARG A 247 6.46 15.31 39.46
CA ARG A 247 6.48 16.74 39.77
C ARG A 247 6.67 17.59 38.51
N LYS A 248 7.63 17.24 37.65
CA LYS A 248 7.84 17.94 36.36
C LYS A 248 6.61 17.90 35.47
N ILE A 249 5.92 16.76 35.38
CA ILE A 249 4.69 16.64 34.60
C ILE A 249 3.59 17.54 35.20
N ALA A 250 3.44 17.54 36.53
CA ALA A 250 2.47 18.38 37.22
C ALA A 250 2.70 19.88 36.99
N GLU A 251 3.97 20.31 36.94
CA GLU A 251 4.37 21.70 36.67
C GLU A 251 4.10 22.13 35.23
N ASN A 252 4.30 21.24 34.26
CA ASN A 252 4.06 21.51 32.83
C ASN A 252 2.58 21.53 32.42
N THR A 253 1.66 21.21 33.34
CA THR A 253 0.20 21.15 33.08
C THR A 253 -0.59 22.28 33.76
N LYS A 254 0.10 23.18 34.48
CA LYS A 254 -0.48 24.41 35.06
C LYS A 254 -0.38 25.57 34.07
#